data_AF-A0A2G2HC57-F1
#
_entry.id   AF-A0A2G2HC57-F1
#
_cell.length_a   1.000
_cell.length_b   1.000
_cell.length_c   1.000
_cell.angle_alpha   90.00
_cell.angle_beta   90.00
_cell.angle_gamma   90.00
#
_symmetry.space_group_name_H-M   'P 1'
#
loop_
_entity.id
_entity.type
_entity.pdbx_description
1 polymer ?
#
loop_
_entity_poly.entity_id
_entity_poly.type
_entity_poly.pdbx_seq_one_letter_code
_entity_poly.pdbx_strand_id
1 'polypeptide(L)'
;MIMFLEQSNILDTWSFTAGEWNRFVAIEKRIKREDNIYFGIGILVLCTPGLMILRSTSFLTALLFSAPLALLIPWLRMKFSNPHLKDASKESIIEIYHEHLTINSKKIDLYGKKKWLKDMKIIETNDNFKLLEFTVEWKTRNGNTNDETRIPIPKGKELKALELIEFYREY
;
A
#
# COMPACT_ATOMS: atom_id res chain seq x y z
N MET A 1 -22.09 -22.91 26.80
CA MET A 1 -20.63 -22.91 27.03
C MET A 1 -19.99 -23.85 26.02
N ILE A 2 -19.67 -23.33 24.84
CA ILE A 2 -18.70 -23.93 23.92
C ILE A 2 -17.89 -22.73 23.44
N MET A 3 -16.79 -22.44 24.13
CA MET A 3 -15.72 -21.62 23.58
C MET A 3 -15.12 -22.45 22.45
N PHE A 4 -15.44 -22.09 21.21
CA PHE A 4 -14.55 -22.41 20.10
C PHE A 4 -13.28 -21.60 20.35
N LEU A 5 -12.26 -22.25 20.90
CA LEU A 5 -10.89 -21.79 20.82
C LEU A 5 -10.54 -21.82 19.33
N GLU A 6 -10.58 -20.66 18.66
CA GLU A 6 -9.86 -20.44 17.41
C GLU A 6 -8.41 -20.84 17.68
N GLN A 7 -7.99 -22.00 17.17
CA GLN A 7 -6.58 -22.34 17.09
C GLN A 7 -5.90 -21.21 16.34
N SER A 8 -4.93 -20.56 16.99
CA SER A 8 -4.28 -19.35 16.52
C SER A 8 -3.56 -19.62 15.20
N ASN A 9 -4.19 -19.26 14.08
CA ASN A 9 -3.61 -19.26 12.72
C ASN A 9 -2.53 -18.16 12.54
N ILE A 10 -1.86 -17.75 13.62
CA ILE A 10 -0.78 -16.76 13.62
C ILE A 10 0.50 -17.44 13.11
N LEU A 11 1.08 -16.87 12.07
CA LEU A 11 2.36 -17.25 11.50
C LEU A 11 3.53 -16.53 12.19
N ASP A 12 3.36 -15.25 12.52
CA ASP A 12 4.34 -14.47 13.28
C ASP A 12 3.70 -13.21 13.89
N THR A 13 4.40 -12.59 14.85
CA THR A 13 4.04 -11.31 15.43
C THR A 13 5.26 -10.40 15.46
N TRP A 14 5.12 -9.21 14.89
CA TRP A 14 6.15 -8.19 14.80
C TRP A 14 5.75 -6.98 15.63
N SER A 15 6.57 -6.63 16.61
CA SER A 15 6.40 -5.43 17.43
C SER A 15 7.40 -4.36 17.02
N PHE A 16 6.96 -3.10 17.08
CA PHE A 16 7.76 -1.93 16.74
C PHE A 16 7.59 -0.88 17.82
N THR A 17 8.70 -0.25 18.17
CA THR A 17 8.64 0.98 18.97
C THR A 17 7.92 2.08 18.19
N ALA A 18 7.37 3.07 18.90
CA ALA A 18 6.75 4.24 18.27
C ALA A 18 7.71 4.95 17.29
N GLY A 19 9.01 5.01 17.63
CA GLY A 19 10.03 5.62 16.78
C GLY A 19 10.24 4.86 15.45
N GLU A 20 10.36 3.53 15.51
CA GLU A 20 10.49 2.68 14.32
C GLU A 20 9.25 2.75 13.43
N TRP A 21 8.07 2.73 14.05
CA TRP A 21 6.81 2.88 13.32
C TRP A 21 6.70 4.24 12.63
N ASN A 22 7.05 5.33 13.33
CA ASN A 22 7.00 6.67 12.77
C ASN A 22 8.01 6.85 11.63
N ARG A 23 9.17 6.19 11.73
CA ARG A 23 10.14 6.12 10.62
C ARG A 23 9.55 5.41 9.41
N PHE A 24 8.91 4.25 9.60
CA PHE A 24 8.18 3.56 8.54
C PHE A 24 7.11 4.45 7.90
N VAL A 25 6.26 5.08 8.72
CA VAL A 25 5.18 5.96 8.23
C VAL A 25 5.74 7.14 7.43
N ALA A 26 6.86 7.73 7.84
CA ALA A 26 7.52 8.81 7.10
C ALA A 26 8.05 8.35 5.74
N ILE A 27 8.65 7.16 5.68
CA ILE A 27 9.13 6.54 4.44
C ILE A 27 7.95 6.24 3.50
N GLU A 28 6.91 5.59 3.99
CA GLU A 28 5.74 5.23 3.18
C GLU A 28 5.00 6.47 2.64
N LYS A 29 4.86 7.51 3.47
CA LYS A 29 4.31 8.81 3.03
C LYS A 29 5.17 9.46 1.94
N ARG A 30 6.50 9.27 1.95
CA ARG A 30 7.41 9.80 0.93
C ARG A 30 7.23 9.04 -0.39
N ILE A 31 7.26 7.72 -0.36
CA ILE A 31 7.06 6.86 -1.54
C ILE A 31 5.73 7.21 -2.22
N LYS A 32 4.63 7.25 -1.44
CA LYS A 32 3.30 7.59 -1.97
C LYS A 32 3.19 9.01 -2.52
N ARG A 33 4.01 9.94 -2.01
CA ARG A 33 4.08 11.31 -2.54
C ARG A 33 4.76 11.32 -3.91
N GLU A 34 5.84 10.57 -4.07
CA GLU A 34 6.54 10.44 -5.35
C GLU A 34 5.61 9.85 -6.42
N ASP A 35 4.90 8.75 -6.11
CA ASP A 35 3.89 8.17 -7.01
C ASP A 35 2.82 9.17 -7.43
N ASN A 36 2.36 9.98 -6.49
CA ASN A 36 1.33 11.00 -6.73
C ASN A 36 1.85 12.15 -7.60
N ILE A 37 3.13 12.50 -7.50
CA ILE A 37 3.77 13.48 -8.39
C ILE A 37 3.81 12.92 -9.82
N TYR A 38 4.26 11.68 -9.99
CA TYR A 38 4.29 11.04 -11.31
C TYR A 38 2.89 10.91 -11.91
N PHE A 39 1.87 10.61 -11.10
CA PHE A 39 0.49 10.58 -11.54
C PHE A 39 0.00 11.96 -12.02
N GLY A 40 0.33 13.03 -11.29
CA GLY A 40 0.03 14.41 -11.71
C GLY A 40 0.71 14.80 -13.02
N ILE A 41 1.99 14.44 -13.18
CA ILE A 41 2.72 14.62 -14.45
C ILE A 41 2.02 13.85 -15.58
N GLY A 42 1.61 12.60 -15.33
CA GLY A 42 0.86 11.80 -16.29
C GLY A 42 -0.45 12.46 -16.74
N ILE A 43 -1.20 13.08 -15.81
CA ILE A 43 -2.40 13.87 -16.15
C ILE A 43 -2.02 15.03 -17.07
N LEU A 44 -0.97 15.79 -16.78
CA LEU A 44 -0.56 16.91 -17.65
C LEU A 44 -0.16 16.43 -19.04
N VAL A 45 0.64 15.37 -19.12
CA VAL A 45 1.18 14.84 -20.39
C VAL A 45 0.10 14.18 -21.23
N LEU A 46 -0.93 13.58 -20.65
CA LEU A 46 -1.99 12.89 -21.39
C LEU A 46 -3.24 13.76 -21.59
N CYS A 47 -3.72 14.44 -20.56
CA CYS A 47 -4.93 15.26 -20.66
C CYS A 47 -4.72 16.52 -21.49
N THR A 48 -3.53 17.14 -21.45
CA THR A 48 -3.29 18.36 -22.24
C THR A 48 -3.35 18.06 -23.75
N PRO A 49 -2.58 17.11 -24.31
CA PRO A 49 -2.72 16.72 -25.71
C PRO A 49 -4.10 16.13 -26.03
N GLY A 50 -4.68 15.35 -25.11
CA GLY A 50 -6.03 14.79 -25.28
C GLY A 50 -7.10 15.88 -25.47
N LEU A 51 -7.06 16.95 -24.69
CA LEU A 51 -7.95 18.10 -24.84
C LEU A 51 -7.66 18.89 -26.12
N MET A 52 -6.40 19.03 -26.50
CA MET A 52 -6.05 19.70 -27.75
C MET A 52 -6.57 18.95 -28.98
N ILE A 53 -6.43 17.62 -29.01
CA ILE A 53 -6.83 16.79 -30.17
C ILE A 53 -8.35 16.59 -30.19
N LEU A 54 -8.95 16.18 -29.08
CA LEU A 54 -10.37 15.78 -29.04
C LEU A 54 -11.34 16.96 -28.96
N ARG A 55 -10.88 18.12 -28.48
CA ARG A 55 -11.70 19.32 -28.31
C ARG A 55 -11.18 20.52 -29.11
N SER A 56 -10.13 20.34 -29.92
CA SER A 56 -9.52 21.40 -30.74
C SER A 56 -9.17 22.65 -29.95
N THR A 57 -8.77 22.48 -28.69
CA THR A 57 -8.45 23.60 -27.79
C THR A 57 -7.00 24.06 -27.97
N SER A 58 -6.73 25.32 -27.66
CA SER A 58 -5.36 25.83 -27.61
C SER A 58 -4.58 25.18 -26.45
N PHE A 59 -3.25 25.15 -26.56
CA PHE A 59 -2.39 24.63 -25.49
C PHE A 59 -2.67 25.28 -24.13
N LEU A 60 -2.83 26.61 -24.10
CA LEU A 60 -3.09 27.36 -22.86
C LEU A 60 -4.45 27.01 -22.27
N THR A 61 -5.49 26.89 -23.11
CA THR A 61 -6.82 26.47 -22.65
C THR A 61 -6.77 25.05 -22.09
N ALA A 62 -6.13 24.11 -22.80
CA ALA A 62 -5.99 22.73 -22.35
C ALA A 62 -5.23 22.64 -21.00
N LEU A 63 -4.14 23.40 -20.87
CA LEU A 63 -3.33 23.45 -19.65
C LEU A 63 -4.11 24.03 -18.47
N LEU A 64 -4.93 25.06 -18.71
CA LEU A 64 -5.77 25.68 -17.68
C LEU A 64 -6.75 24.68 -17.04
N PHE A 65 -7.22 23.69 -17.80
CA PHE A 65 -8.09 22.63 -17.29
C PHE A 65 -7.32 21.42 -16.75
N SER A 66 -6.20 21.03 -17.37
CA SER A 66 -5.44 19.86 -16.93
C SER A 66 -4.64 20.12 -15.64
N ALA A 67 -4.09 21.33 -15.44
CA ALA A 67 -3.26 21.63 -14.28
C ALA A 67 -4.01 21.57 -12.93
N PRO A 68 -5.22 22.13 -12.76
CA PRO A 68 -5.98 21.95 -11.53
C PRO A 68 -6.27 20.48 -11.23
N LEU A 69 -6.59 19.66 -12.24
CA LEU A 69 -6.84 18.23 -12.07
C LEU A 69 -5.57 17.47 -11.70
N ALA A 70 -4.43 17.82 -12.30
CA ALA A 70 -3.12 17.25 -12.01
C ALA A 70 -2.66 17.51 -10.57
N LEU A 71 -3.15 18.57 -9.91
CA LEU A 71 -2.89 18.85 -8.50
C LEU A 71 -3.97 18.25 -7.58
N LEU A 72 -5.24 18.41 -7.94
CA LEU A 72 -6.37 18.03 -7.11
C LEU A 72 -6.48 16.52 -6.94
N ILE A 73 -6.35 15.74 -8.02
CA ILE A 73 -6.54 14.29 -7.97
C ILE A 73 -5.47 13.61 -7.09
N PRO A 74 -4.16 13.89 -7.25
CA PRO A 74 -3.16 13.32 -6.36
C PRO A 74 -3.31 13.76 -4.90
N TRP A 75 -3.71 15.02 -4.66
CA TRP A 75 -3.98 15.50 -3.30
C TRP A 75 -5.14 14.73 -2.63
N LEU A 76 -6.24 14.52 -3.35
CA LEU A 76 -7.37 13.73 -2.87
C LEU A 76 -6.94 12.28 -2.58
N ARG A 77 -6.18 11.66 -3.48
CA ARG A 77 -5.64 10.30 -3.30
C ARG A 77 -4.81 10.20 -2.02
N MET A 78 -3.92 11.16 -1.77
CA MET A 78 -3.11 11.15 -0.55
C MET A 78 -3.94 11.30 0.72
N LYS A 79 -4.98 12.14 0.70
CA LYS A 79 -5.84 12.42 1.86
C LYS A 79 -6.70 11.22 2.27
N PHE A 80 -7.21 10.45 1.31
CA PHE A 80 -8.17 9.38 1.59
C PHE A 80 -7.59 7.97 1.60
N SER A 81 -6.52 7.68 0.84
CA SER A 81 -6.05 6.30 0.66
C SER A 81 -5.21 5.76 1.82
N ASN A 82 -4.85 6.57 2.82
CA ASN A 82 -3.83 6.20 3.82
C ASN A 82 -4.25 6.32 5.30
N PRO A 83 -5.47 5.89 5.71
CA PRO A 83 -5.92 6.05 7.09
C PRO A 83 -5.14 5.19 8.11
N HIS A 84 -4.37 4.21 7.64
CA HIS A 84 -3.50 3.35 8.46
C HIS A 84 -2.08 3.92 8.65
N LEU A 85 -1.65 4.87 7.82
CA LEU A 85 -0.34 5.54 7.91
C LEU A 85 -0.40 6.75 8.85
N LYS A 86 -0.72 6.47 10.11
CA LYS A 86 -0.73 7.48 11.18
C LYS A 86 0.48 7.27 12.07
N ASP A 87 1.07 8.40 12.47
CA ASP A 87 2.15 8.40 13.43
C ASP A 87 1.60 7.82 14.75
N ALA A 88 2.34 6.87 15.32
CA ALA A 88 1.95 6.20 16.55
C ALA A 88 2.58 6.91 17.76
N SER A 89 1.78 7.05 18.81
CA SER A 89 2.25 7.50 20.13
C SER A 89 2.60 6.34 21.06
N LYS A 90 2.32 5.10 20.64
CA LYS A 90 2.55 3.85 21.38
C LYS A 90 3.23 2.84 20.45
N GLU A 91 3.61 1.71 21.01
CA GLU A 91 4.11 0.57 20.23
C GLU A 91 3.08 0.13 19.19
N SER A 92 3.58 -0.25 18.02
CA SER A 92 2.77 -0.79 16.93
C SER A 92 3.00 -2.29 16.82
N ILE A 93 1.93 -3.04 16.63
CA ILE A 93 1.97 -4.50 16.52
C ILE A 93 1.38 -4.91 15.18
N ILE A 94 2.11 -5.78 14.49
CA ILE A 94 1.67 -6.47 13.30
C ILE A 94 1.56 -7.96 13.62
N GLU A 95 0.40 -8.54 13.40
CA GLU A 95 0.21 -9.99 13.53
C GLU A 95 -0.13 -10.54 12.15
N ILE A 96 0.59 -11.59 11.77
CA ILE A 96 0.50 -12.18 10.43
C ILE A 96 -0.22 -13.50 10.57
N TYR A 97 -1.32 -13.68 9.84
CA TYR A 97 -2.15 -14.88 9.85
C TYR A 97 -2.23 -15.47 8.44
N HIS A 98 -2.60 -16.73 8.32
CA HIS A 98 -2.71 -17.44 7.03
C HIS A 98 -3.56 -16.71 5.96
N GLU A 99 -4.65 -16.06 6.35
CA GLU A 99 -5.57 -15.43 5.39
C GLU A 99 -5.58 -13.90 5.46
N HIS A 100 -4.95 -13.32 6.48
CA HIS A 100 -5.03 -11.89 6.75
C HIS A 100 -3.86 -11.39 7.60
N LEU A 101 -3.72 -10.09 7.66
CA LEU A 101 -2.74 -9.42 8.51
C LEU A 101 -3.46 -8.38 9.37
N THR A 102 -3.06 -8.22 10.63
CA THR A 102 -3.56 -7.13 11.48
C THR A 102 -2.45 -6.12 11.70
N ILE A 103 -2.77 -4.83 11.56
CA ILE A 103 -1.88 -3.72 11.91
C ILE A 103 -2.60 -2.89 12.97
N ASN A 104 -2.11 -2.88 14.20
CA ASN A 104 -2.74 -2.15 15.32
C ASN A 104 -4.24 -2.47 15.42
N SER A 105 -4.57 -3.77 15.40
CA SER A 105 -5.93 -4.31 15.41
C SER A 105 -6.80 -4.02 14.17
N LYS A 106 -6.26 -3.38 13.13
CA LYS A 106 -6.96 -3.23 11.84
C LYS A 106 -6.62 -4.38 10.92
N LYS A 107 -7.65 -5.10 10.47
CA LYS A 107 -7.53 -6.25 9.58
C LYS A 107 -7.30 -5.83 8.13
N ILE A 108 -6.38 -6.52 7.47
CA ILE A 108 -6.11 -6.47 6.03
C ILE A 108 -6.24 -7.91 5.52
N ASP A 109 -7.31 -8.22 4.80
CA ASP A 109 -7.48 -9.55 4.23
C ASP A 109 -6.48 -9.77 3.09
N LEU A 110 -5.73 -10.87 3.14
CA LEU A 110 -4.83 -11.31 2.06
C LEU A 110 -5.59 -12.22 1.09
N TYR A 111 -6.47 -13.08 1.62
CA TYR A 111 -7.31 -13.99 0.85
C TYR A 111 -8.80 -13.80 1.15
N GLY A 112 -9.64 -14.17 0.19
CA GLY A 112 -11.10 -14.16 0.30
C GLY A 112 -11.78 -14.58 -1.00
N LYS A 113 -13.11 -14.63 -1.03
CA LYS A 113 -13.89 -15.18 -2.17
C LYS A 113 -13.55 -14.60 -3.55
N LYS A 114 -13.09 -13.35 -3.60
CA LYS A 114 -12.72 -12.65 -4.83
C LYS A 114 -11.38 -11.91 -4.67
N LYS A 115 -10.62 -12.20 -3.62
CA LYS A 115 -9.41 -11.47 -3.23
C LYS A 115 -8.31 -12.48 -2.96
N TRP A 116 -7.12 -12.26 -3.48
CA TRP A 116 -5.98 -13.16 -3.28
C TRP A 116 -4.69 -12.35 -3.27
N LEU A 117 -3.67 -12.91 -2.63
CA LEU A 117 -2.33 -12.39 -2.71
C LEU A 117 -1.77 -12.66 -4.11
N LYS A 118 -1.33 -11.62 -4.80
CA LYS A 118 -0.73 -11.72 -6.15
C LYS A 118 0.78 -11.87 -6.08
N ASP A 119 1.43 -11.09 -5.22
CA ASP A 119 2.88 -11.03 -5.09
C ASP A 119 3.24 -10.59 -3.67
N MET A 120 4.38 -11.07 -3.19
CA MET A 120 4.98 -10.64 -1.93
C MET A 120 6.50 -10.66 -2.07
N LYS A 121 7.16 -9.55 -1.75
CA LYS A 121 8.61 -9.39 -1.88
C LYS A 121 9.20 -8.46 -0.84
N ILE A 122 10.48 -8.63 -0.55
CA ILE A 122 11.24 -7.70 0.27
C ILE A 122 11.75 -6.59 -0.64
N ILE A 123 11.52 -5.34 -0.24
CA ILE A 123 12.14 -4.18 -0.84
C ILE A 123 13.05 -3.48 0.17
N GLU A 124 14.17 -2.97 -0.30
CA GLU A 124 15.07 -2.14 0.49
C GLU A 124 14.92 -0.69 0.06
N THR A 125 14.73 0.19 1.03
CA THR A 125 14.66 1.63 0.79
C THR A 125 16.04 2.25 0.89
N ASN A 126 16.21 3.45 0.33
CA ASN A 126 17.48 4.19 0.32
C ASN A 126 18.09 4.42 1.72
N ASP A 127 17.30 4.30 2.80
CA ASP A 127 17.74 4.47 4.18
C ASP A 127 18.13 3.14 4.87
N ASN A 128 18.44 2.08 4.09
CA ASN A 128 18.65 0.70 4.55
C ASN A 128 17.51 0.16 5.41
N PHE A 129 16.29 0.62 5.15
CA PHE A 129 15.09 0.19 5.85
C PHE A 129 14.34 -0.80 4.95
N LYS A 130 14.19 -2.03 5.44
CA LYS A 130 13.58 -3.14 4.67
C LYS A 130 12.09 -3.20 4.92
N LEU A 131 11.33 -3.35 3.85
CA LEU A 131 9.88 -3.46 3.88
C LEU A 131 9.47 -4.78 3.23
N LEU A 132 8.44 -5.42 3.78
CA LEU A 132 7.72 -6.49 3.12
C LEU A 132 6.59 -5.85 2.32
N GLU A 133 6.72 -5.85 1.01
CA GLU A 133 5.70 -5.39 0.08
C GLU A 133 4.84 -6.57 -0.34
N PHE A 134 3.53 -6.37 -0.34
CA PHE A 134 2.58 -7.35 -0.84
C PHE A 134 1.49 -6.68 -1.67
N THR A 135 1.16 -7.34 -2.78
CA THR A 135 0.08 -6.92 -3.67
C THR A 135 -1.10 -7.85 -3.48
N VAL A 136 -2.23 -7.29 -3.06
CA VAL A 136 -3.49 -8.04 -2.99
C VAL A 136 -4.33 -7.67 -4.19
N GLU A 137 -4.77 -8.66 -4.96
CA GLU A 137 -5.59 -8.50 -6.15
C GLU A 137 -7.02 -8.99 -5.87
N TRP A 138 -8.03 -8.31 -6.43
CA TRP A 138 -9.41 -8.74 -6.37
C TRP A 138 -10.16 -8.53 -7.68
N LYS A 139 -11.16 -9.38 -7.90
CA LYS A 139 -11.98 -9.35 -9.11
C LYS A 139 -13.10 -8.30 -9.01
N THR A 140 -13.12 -7.37 -9.95
CA THR A 140 -14.22 -6.41 -10.17
C THR A 140 -15.06 -6.81 -11.39
N ARG A 141 -16.11 -6.05 -11.70
CA ARG A 141 -16.92 -6.26 -12.92
C ARG A 141 -16.11 -6.07 -14.20
N ASN A 142 -15.12 -5.17 -14.19
CA ASN A 142 -14.38 -4.73 -15.37
C ASN A 142 -12.97 -5.34 -15.47
N GLY A 143 -12.67 -6.35 -14.64
CA GLY A 143 -11.35 -6.97 -14.56
C GLY A 143 -10.81 -6.98 -13.14
N ASN A 144 -9.54 -7.35 -12.99
CA ASN A 144 -8.89 -7.38 -11.70
C ASN A 144 -8.41 -5.98 -11.31
N THR A 145 -8.43 -5.69 -10.01
CA THR A 145 -7.86 -4.49 -9.40
C THR A 145 -6.97 -4.93 -8.25
N ASN A 146 -5.90 -4.21 -8.00
CA ASN A 146 -4.97 -4.54 -6.93
C ASN A 146 -4.70 -3.33 -6.03
N ASP A 147 -4.23 -3.64 -4.83
CA ASP A 147 -3.66 -2.68 -3.89
C ASP A 147 -2.33 -3.22 -3.41
N GLU A 148 -1.35 -2.33 -3.36
CA GLU A 148 -0.01 -2.63 -2.89
C GLU A 148 0.15 -2.02 -1.50
N THR A 149 0.53 -2.87 -0.55
CA THR A 149 0.74 -2.47 0.84
C THR A 149 2.11 -2.93 1.28
N ARG A 150 2.72 -2.14 2.15
CA ARG A 150 4.03 -2.41 2.72
C ARG A 150 3.92 -2.43 4.24
N ILE A 151 4.73 -3.28 4.85
CA ILE A 151 4.96 -3.27 6.29
C ILE A 151 6.46 -3.28 6.58
N PRO A 152 6.91 -2.66 7.68
CA PRO A 152 8.32 -2.74 8.07
C PRO A 152 8.70 -4.17 8.45
N ILE A 153 9.92 -4.60 8.11
CA ILE A 153 10.49 -5.86 8.60
C ILE A 153 11.34 -5.53 9.84
N PRO A 154 11.09 -6.15 11.00
CA PRO A 154 11.92 -5.94 12.18
C PRO A 154 13.37 -6.36 11.93
N LYS A 155 14.31 -5.70 12.59
CA LYS A 155 15.72 -6.08 12.52
C LYS A 155 15.91 -7.52 13.00
N GLY A 156 16.58 -8.35 12.20
CA GLY A 156 16.81 -9.76 12.51
C GLY A 156 15.66 -10.70 12.16
N LYS A 157 14.59 -10.20 11.54
CA LYS A 157 13.44 -11.00 11.06
C LYS A 157 13.46 -11.19 9.54
N GLU A 158 14.56 -10.90 8.85
CA GLU A 158 14.64 -11.03 7.40
C GLU A 158 14.46 -12.47 6.90
N LEU A 159 15.07 -13.45 7.57
CA LEU A 159 14.85 -14.86 7.25
C LEU A 159 13.38 -15.24 7.40
N LYS A 160 12.72 -14.72 8.45
CA LYS A 160 11.31 -14.98 8.70
C LYS A 160 10.42 -14.34 7.63
N ALA A 161 10.77 -13.16 7.14
CA ALA A 161 10.09 -12.53 6.01
C ALA A 161 10.24 -13.37 4.73
N LEU A 162 11.40 -13.97 4.48
CA LEU A 162 11.59 -14.90 3.35
C LEU A 162 10.73 -16.18 3.51
N GLU A 163 10.68 -16.76 4.71
CA GLU A 163 9.80 -17.91 5.00
C GLU A 163 8.33 -17.57 4.72
N LEU A 164 7.88 -16.37 5.09
CA LEU A 164 6.51 -15.93 4.81
C LEU A 164 6.26 -15.81 3.30
N ILE A 165 7.20 -15.27 2.53
CA ILE A 165 7.08 -15.16 1.07
C ILE A 165 6.92 -16.53 0.44
N GLU A 166 7.76 -17.50 0.82
CA GLU A 166 7.66 -18.86 0.29
C GLU A 166 6.36 -19.54 0.73
N PHE A 167 5.96 -19.39 2.00
CA PHE A 167 4.69 -19.90 2.51
C PHE A 167 3.49 -19.42 1.67
N TYR A 168 3.41 -18.13 1.38
CA TYR A 168 2.31 -17.57 0.59
C TYR A 168 2.42 -17.82 -0.91
N ARG A 169 3.60 -18.18 -1.42
CA ARG A 169 3.76 -18.58 -2.83
C ARG A 169 3.14 -19.96 -3.08
N GLU A 170 3.19 -20.84 -2.08
CA GLU A 170 2.64 -22.19 -2.14
C GLU A 170 1.15 -22.28 -1.76
N TYR A 171 0.58 -21.20 -1.21
CA TYR A 171 -0.78 -21.09 -0.69
C TYR A 171 -1.79 -20.54 -1.71
#